data_AF-A0A8J5UVG0-F1
#
_entry.id   AF-A0A8J5UVG0-F1
#
_cell.length_a   1.000
_cell.length_b   1.000
_cell.length_c   1.000
_cell.angle_alpha   90.00
_cell.angle_beta   90.00
_cell.angle_gamma   90.00
#
_symmetry.space_group_name_H-M   'P 1'
#
loop_
_entity.id
_entity.type
_entity.pdbx_description
1 polymer ?
#
loop_
_entity_poly.entity_id
_entity_poly.type
_entity_poly.pdbx_seq_one_letter_code
_entity_poly.pdbx_strand_id
1 'polypeptide(L)'
;MYRAMKLNNPTINLTGDYRCAVFTYQDEEIADASMIVYSIEEKFDFKYRKKIIDGKEGVELTCFAEGLYPQPTMDIFVNDIIVNETINSDLTMRNDSKYDIMMQVVAKNEDLPNEALVKCSLSIPKANYTIPRELIYIPGTPTSTPSVTTNLLRKMEIQAINSSEPDNTDNGVTITTTTTTTTTTTTTTTTTTTTTTTTTTTTTTTITTITTTTELLILLVK
;
A
#
# COMPACT_ATOMS: atom_id res chain seq x y z
N MET A 1 -15.65 -30.66 1.76
CA MET A 1 -15.32 -29.96 3.02
C MET A 1 -13.86 -29.59 2.94
N TYR A 2 -13.54 -28.30 2.79
CA TYR A 2 -12.13 -27.85 2.73
C TYR A 2 -11.63 -27.60 4.15
N ARG A 3 -10.41 -28.04 4.47
CA ARG A 3 -9.72 -27.71 5.73
C ARG A 3 -8.78 -26.55 5.43
N ALA A 4 -8.86 -25.48 6.21
CA ALA A 4 -8.08 -24.27 6.03
C ALA A 4 -7.42 -23.88 7.35
N MET A 5 -6.26 -23.22 7.28
CA MET A 5 -5.63 -22.62 8.44
C MET A 5 -6.18 -21.20 8.63
N LYS A 6 -6.70 -20.91 9.82
CA LYS A 6 -7.08 -19.54 10.23
C LYS A 6 -5.98 -18.95 11.08
N LEU A 7 -5.46 -17.79 10.68
CA LEU A 7 -4.53 -16.99 11.49
C LEU A 7 -5.30 -15.84 12.12
N ASN A 8 -5.39 -15.84 13.45
CA ASN A 8 -6.03 -14.77 14.20
C ASN A 8 -4.98 -13.70 14.56
N ASN A 9 -5.27 -12.44 14.25
CA ASN A 9 -4.43 -11.28 14.57
C ASN A 9 -2.96 -11.49 14.18
N PRO A 10 -2.65 -11.70 12.89
CA PRO A 10 -1.29 -11.96 12.46
C PRO A 10 -0.38 -10.77 12.79
N THR A 11 0.77 -11.08 13.39
CA THR A 11 1.83 -10.11 13.69
C THR A 11 3.00 -10.30 12.73
N ILE A 12 3.92 -9.33 12.67
CA ILE A 12 5.10 -9.38 11.78
C ILE A 12 5.95 -10.65 11.98
N ASN A 13 5.91 -11.26 13.18
CA ASN A 13 6.58 -12.50 13.54
C ASN A 13 6.01 -13.74 12.83
N LEU A 14 4.85 -13.62 12.18
CA LEU A 14 4.27 -14.65 11.32
C LEU A 14 4.73 -14.51 9.86
N THR A 15 5.64 -13.60 9.54
CA THR A 15 6.30 -13.60 8.22
C THR A 15 7.22 -14.81 8.11
N GLY A 16 7.10 -15.57 7.02
CA GLY A 16 7.96 -16.73 6.79
C GLY A 16 7.42 -17.68 5.74
N ASP A 17 8.08 -18.83 5.63
CA ASP A 17 7.69 -19.91 4.74
C ASP A 17 6.76 -20.89 5.46
N TYR A 18 5.60 -21.10 4.88
CA TYR A 18 4.56 -21.98 5.39
C TYR A 18 4.50 -23.24 4.52
N ARG A 19 4.47 -24.39 5.19
CA ARG A 19 4.31 -25.69 4.56
C ARG A 19 2.98 -26.30 4.95
N CYS A 20 2.18 -26.65 3.96
CA CYS A 20 1.05 -27.55 4.11
C CYS A 20 1.49 -28.96 3.76
N ALA A 21 1.25 -29.92 4.66
CA ALA A 21 1.45 -31.34 4.38
C ALA A 21 0.15 -32.09 4.67
N VAL A 22 -0.39 -32.75 3.65
CA VAL A 22 -1.62 -33.54 3.71
C VAL A 22 -1.25 -35.00 3.55
N PHE A 23 -1.51 -35.78 4.61
CA PHE A 23 -1.24 -37.21 4.64
C PHE A 23 -2.54 -38.00 4.45
N THR A 24 -2.50 -38.96 3.55
CA THR A 24 -3.49 -40.02 3.41
C THR A 24 -2.83 -41.37 3.69
N TYR A 25 -3.60 -42.46 3.67
CA TYR A 25 -3.03 -43.80 3.90
C TYR A 25 -2.03 -44.23 2.81
N GLN A 26 -2.15 -43.70 1.59
CA GLN A 26 -1.34 -44.12 0.44
C GLN A 26 -0.40 -43.01 -0.06
N ASP A 27 -0.77 -41.75 0.13
CA ASP A 27 -0.08 -40.61 -0.46
C ASP A 27 0.17 -39.49 0.57
N GLU A 28 1.26 -38.76 0.34
CA GLU A 28 1.61 -37.51 1.01
C GLU A 28 1.69 -36.41 -0.05
N GLU A 29 0.97 -35.31 0.17
CA GLU A 29 1.01 -34.13 -0.68
C GLU A 29 1.51 -32.93 0.13
N ILE A 30 2.54 -32.26 -0.37
CA ILE A 30 3.19 -31.13 0.28
C ILE A 30 3.13 -29.92 -0.64
N ALA A 31 2.77 -28.76 -0.07
CA ALA A 31 2.84 -27.47 -0.74
C ALA A 31 3.51 -26.43 0.18
N ASP A 32 4.46 -25.68 -0.36
CA ASP A 32 5.15 -24.58 0.33
C ASP A 32 4.70 -23.23 -0.24
N ALA A 33 4.51 -22.24 0.63
CA ALA A 33 4.17 -20.87 0.25
C ALA A 33 4.80 -19.87 1.23
N SER A 34 5.29 -18.74 0.72
CA SER A 34 5.83 -17.67 1.55
C SER A 34 4.73 -16.66 1.88
N MET A 35 4.65 -16.25 3.15
CA MET A 35 3.71 -15.25 3.63
C MET A 35 4.45 -14.08 4.24
N ILE A 36 4.03 -12.87 3.90
CA ILE A 36 4.56 -11.64 4.48
C ILE A 36 3.45 -10.86 5.19
N VAL A 37 3.68 -10.59 6.47
CA VAL A 37 2.84 -9.71 7.27
C VAL A 37 3.52 -8.35 7.31
N TYR A 38 2.87 -7.34 6.75
CA TYR A 38 3.42 -5.99 6.63
C TYR A 38 2.64 -4.98 7.49
N SER A 39 3.37 -3.99 8.01
CA SER A 39 2.82 -2.85 8.73
C SER A 39 2.96 -1.62 7.85
N ILE A 40 1.86 -0.91 7.66
CA ILE A 40 1.81 0.38 6.97
C ILE A 40 2.20 1.51 7.94
N GLU A 41 2.09 2.75 7.49
CA GLU A 41 2.40 3.93 8.29
C GLU A 41 1.48 4.08 9.52
N GLU A 42 2.07 4.28 10.70
CA GLU A 42 1.39 4.81 11.89
C GLU A 42 1.19 6.33 11.75
N LYS A 43 2.16 6.99 11.12
CA LYS A 43 2.18 8.41 10.81
C LYS A 43 2.87 8.62 9.48
N PHE A 44 2.34 9.53 8.65
CA PHE A 44 2.95 9.91 7.37
C PHE A 44 2.67 11.37 7.05
N ASP A 45 3.70 12.19 7.26
CA ASP A 45 3.68 13.64 7.10
C ASP A 45 4.58 14.07 5.94
N PHE A 46 4.09 15.03 5.14
CA PHE A 46 4.88 15.69 4.12
C PHE A 46 4.73 17.21 4.24
N LYS A 47 5.86 17.92 4.40
CA LYS A 47 5.91 19.35 4.71
C LYS A 47 6.98 20.04 3.88
N TYR A 48 6.79 21.33 3.67
CA TYR A 48 7.81 22.18 3.06
C TYR A 48 8.08 23.41 3.92
N ARG A 49 9.29 23.96 3.79
CA ARG A 49 9.66 25.25 4.37
C ARG A 49 10.54 26.03 3.41
N LYS A 50 10.39 27.35 3.39
CA LYS A 50 11.30 28.21 2.62
C LYS A 50 12.72 28.13 3.20
N LYS A 51 13.72 28.20 2.33
CA LYS A 51 15.14 28.18 2.70
C LYS A 51 15.93 29.04 1.72
N ILE A 52 16.99 29.67 2.19
CA ILE A 52 17.97 30.31 1.30
C ILE A 52 19.10 29.31 1.04
N ILE A 53 19.38 29.06 -0.24
CA ILE A 53 20.38 28.08 -0.71
C ILE A 53 21.32 28.85 -1.63
N ASP A 54 22.61 28.93 -1.28
CA ASP A 54 23.63 29.68 -2.04
C ASP A 54 23.25 31.13 -2.37
N GLY A 55 22.53 31.80 -1.45
CA GLY A 55 22.07 33.18 -1.63
C GLY A 55 20.83 33.34 -2.52
N LYS A 56 20.23 32.23 -2.98
CA LYS A 56 18.99 32.20 -3.77
C LYS A 56 17.84 31.66 -2.93
N GLU A 57 16.61 32.07 -3.25
CA GLU A 57 15.44 31.48 -2.63
C GLU A 57 15.24 30.03 -3.08
N GLY A 58 14.83 29.19 -2.14
CA GLY A 58 14.50 27.80 -2.37
C GLY A 58 13.53 27.27 -1.34
N VAL A 59 13.31 25.97 -1.42
CA VAL A 59 12.42 25.23 -0.55
C VAL A 59 13.14 23.97 -0.04
N GLU A 60 12.93 23.68 1.23
CA GLU A 60 13.26 22.39 1.80
C GLU A 60 11.97 21.58 1.95
N LEU A 61 12.00 20.38 1.40
CA LEU A 61 10.92 19.41 1.42
C LEU A 61 11.32 18.34 2.42
N THR A 62 10.46 18.08 3.40
CA THR A 62 10.68 17.09 4.45
C THR A 62 9.52 16.12 4.48
N CYS A 63 9.82 14.86 4.24
CA CYS A 63 8.88 13.76 4.30
C CYS A 63 9.31 12.78 5.40
N PHE A 64 8.33 12.28 6.15
CA PHE A 64 8.61 11.41 7.28
C PHE A 64 7.45 10.43 7.52
N ALA A 65 7.79 9.18 7.78
CA ALA A 65 6.83 8.14 8.11
C ALA A 65 7.33 7.22 9.24
N GLU A 66 6.41 6.72 10.05
CA GLU A 66 6.69 5.87 11.22
C GLU A 66 5.99 4.51 11.13
N GLY A 67 6.57 3.49 11.78
CA GLY A 67 5.87 2.22 12.05
C GLY A 67 5.77 1.26 10.86
N LEU A 68 6.70 1.31 9.92
CA LEU A 68 6.63 0.53 8.68
C LEU A 68 7.31 -0.83 8.82
N TYR A 69 6.77 -1.86 8.19
CA TYR A 69 7.43 -3.16 8.09
C TYR A 69 6.97 -3.90 6.84
N PRO A 70 7.84 -4.63 6.12
CA PRO A 70 9.30 -4.66 6.23
C PRO A 70 9.97 -3.32 5.88
N GLN A 71 11.29 -3.34 5.72
CA GLN A 71 12.09 -2.16 5.37
C GLN A 71 11.47 -1.35 4.21
N PRO A 72 11.09 -0.08 4.45
CA PRO A 72 10.47 0.78 3.44
C PRO A 72 11.51 1.51 2.58
N THR A 73 11.04 2.14 1.51
CA THR A 73 11.76 3.12 0.69
C THR A 73 10.93 4.39 0.52
N MET A 74 11.58 5.53 0.33
CA MET A 74 10.92 6.82 0.19
C MET A 74 11.61 7.67 -0.87
N ASP A 75 10.82 8.28 -1.75
CA ASP A 75 11.29 9.13 -2.84
C ASP A 75 10.50 10.45 -2.89
N ILE A 76 11.15 11.56 -3.23
CA ILE A 76 10.50 12.86 -3.42
C ILE A 76 10.64 13.27 -4.89
N PHE A 77 9.51 13.61 -5.49
CA PHE A 77 9.37 14.00 -6.89
C PHE A 77 8.85 15.43 -6.97
N VAL A 78 9.35 16.18 -7.96
CA VAL A 78 8.80 17.46 -8.40
C VAL A 78 8.34 17.28 -9.84
N ASN A 79 7.04 17.43 -10.11
CA ASN A 79 6.44 17.18 -11.43
C ASN A 79 6.90 15.84 -12.04
N ASP A 80 6.86 14.77 -11.24
CA ASP A 80 7.28 13.41 -11.59
C ASP A 80 8.78 13.20 -11.88
N ILE A 81 9.62 14.21 -11.63
CA ILE A 81 11.09 14.10 -11.69
C ILE A 81 11.65 13.90 -10.27
N ILE A 82 12.49 12.89 -10.09
CA ILE A 82 13.16 12.62 -8.80
C ILE A 82 14.08 13.78 -8.43
N VAL A 83 13.98 14.26 -7.19
CA VAL A 83 14.89 15.28 -6.64
C VAL A 83 16.14 14.59 -6.12
N ASN A 84 17.26 14.75 -6.82
CA ASN A 84 18.51 14.07 -6.49
C ASN A 84 19.34 14.76 -5.39
N GLU A 85 19.00 16.01 -5.03
CA GLU A 85 19.69 16.76 -3.97
C GLU A 85 19.15 16.41 -2.58
N THR A 86 19.51 15.20 -2.11
CA THR A 86 19.21 14.73 -0.76
C THR A 86 20.14 15.40 0.25
N ILE A 87 19.56 16.18 1.18
CA ILE A 87 20.31 16.73 2.32
C ILE A 87 20.48 15.65 3.38
N ASN A 88 19.38 15.01 3.75
CA ASN A 88 19.34 14.01 4.80
C ASN A 88 18.37 12.91 4.41
N SER A 89 18.79 11.67 4.59
CA SER A 89 17.91 10.51 4.58
C SER A 89 18.26 9.69 5.81
N ASP A 90 17.24 9.31 6.57
CA ASP A 90 17.40 8.52 7.77
C ASP A 90 16.41 7.35 7.73
N LEU A 91 16.90 6.19 8.15
CA LEU A 91 16.13 4.97 8.25
C LEU A 91 16.52 4.30 9.56
N THR A 92 15.61 4.36 10.53
CA THR A 92 15.84 3.83 11.88
C THR A 92 14.93 2.65 12.13
N MET A 93 15.48 1.63 12.77
CA MET A 93 14.71 0.48 13.23
C MET A 93 14.36 0.68 14.71
N ARG A 94 13.08 0.57 15.03
CA ARG A 94 12.53 0.68 16.39
C ARG A 94 12.72 -0.63 17.16
N ASN A 95 12.45 -0.57 18.46
CA ASN A 95 12.47 -1.74 19.34
C ASN A 95 11.40 -2.79 18.99
N ASP A 96 10.29 -2.39 18.35
CA ASP A 96 9.22 -3.29 17.89
C ASP A 96 9.48 -3.89 16.50
N SER A 97 10.73 -3.78 16.01
CA SER A 97 11.19 -4.26 14.68
C SER A 97 10.51 -3.58 13.50
N LYS A 98 9.83 -2.44 13.70
CA LYS A 98 9.35 -1.57 12.62
C LYS A 98 10.36 -0.49 12.28
N TYR A 99 10.16 0.18 11.15
CA TYR A 99 11.04 1.20 10.62
C TYR A 99 10.35 2.56 10.63
N ASP A 100 11.12 3.57 11.06
CA ASP A 100 10.80 4.97 10.84
C ASP A 100 11.76 5.50 9.77
N ILE A 101 11.23 6.23 8.79
CA ILE A 101 11.97 6.71 7.62
C ILE A 101 11.73 8.21 7.43
N MET A 102 12.81 8.96 7.21
CA MET A 102 12.78 10.39 6.93
C MET A 102 13.57 10.67 5.66
N MET A 103 13.05 11.55 4.82
CA MET A 103 13.83 12.11 3.71
C MET A 103 13.64 13.62 3.61
N GLN A 104 14.76 14.31 3.41
CA GLN A 104 14.82 15.75 3.29
C GLN A 104 15.64 16.13 2.06
N VAL A 105 15.02 16.89 1.16
CA VAL A 105 15.64 17.40 -0.06
C VAL A 105 15.48 18.91 -0.12
N VAL A 106 16.35 19.56 -0.88
CA VAL A 106 16.19 20.97 -1.23
C VAL A 106 16.09 21.15 -2.73
N ALA A 107 15.37 22.21 -3.11
CA ALA A 107 15.31 22.68 -4.48
C ALA A 107 15.37 24.20 -4.49
N LYS A 108 16.09 24.78 -5.46
CA LYS A 108 16.12 26.23 -5.68
C LYS A 108 14.86 26.63 -6.44
N ASN A 109 14.31 27.81 -6.15
CA ASN A 109 13.09 28.27 -6.80
C ASN A 109 13.27 28.47 -8.31
N GLU A 110 14.50 28.76 -8.77
CA GLU A 110 14.84 28.90 -10.20
C GLU A 110 14.77 27.56 -10.96
N ASP A 111 14.97 26.44 -10.25
CA ASP A 111 14.93 25.08 -10.82
C ASP A 111 13.51 24.50 -10.77
N LEU A 112 12.57 25.22 -10.14
CA LEU A 112 11.19 24.82 -9.98
C LEU A 112 10.28 25.60 -10.94
N PRO A 113 9.21 24.98 -11.45
CA PRO A 113 8.17 25.70 -12.17
C PRO A 113 7.43 26.66 -11.23
N ASN A 114 6.70 27.62 -11.81
CA ASN A 114 5.89 28.60 -11.07
C ASN A 114 4.86 27.96 -10.13
N GLU A 115 4.38 26.77 -10.48
CA GLU A 115 3.51 25.93 -9.66
C GLU A 115 4.04 24.50 -9.75
N ALA A 116 4.64 24.03 -8.65
CA ALA A 116 5.28 22.73 -8.57
C ALA A 116 4.39 21.76 -7.80
N LEU A 117 3.98 20.66 -8.46
CA LEU A 117 3.36 19.53 -7.78
C LEU A 117 4.49 18.68 -7.20
N VAL A 118 4.57 18.67 -5.88
CA VAL A 118 5.58 17.90 -5.16
C VAL A 118 4.92 16.65 -4.57
N LYS A 119 5.51 15.49 -4.82
CA LYS A 119 5.01 14.19 -4.37
C LYS A 119 6.09 13.48 -3.55
N CYS A 120 5.75 13.07 -2.34
CA CYS A 120 6.53 12.10 -1.57
C CYS A 120 5.89 10.72 -1.74
N SER A 121 6.63 9.75 -2.29
CA SER A 121 6.19 8.37 -2.46
C SER A 121 6.82 7.50 -1.39
N LEU A 122 5.99 6.84 -0.58
CA LEU A 122 6.40 5.86 0.42
C LEU A 122 6.07 4.46 -0.10
N SER A 123 7.05 3.55 -0.07
CA SER A 123 6.87 2.18 -0.56
C SER A 123 7.38 1.13 0.42
N ILE A 124 6.75 -0.04 0.41
CA ILE A 124 7.21 -1.27 1.05
C ILE A 124 7.36 -2.30 -0.07
N PRO A 125 8.55 -2.39 -0.71
CA PRO A 125 8.72 -3.18 -1.93
C PRO A 125 8.38 -4.66 -1.75
N LYS A 126 8.73 -5.25 -0.60
CA LYS A 126 8.45 -6.66 -0.29
C LYS A 126 6.95 -6.99 -0.18
N ALA A 127 6.10 -5.98 -0.01
CA ALA A 127 4.65 -6.12 0.09
C ALA A 127 3.90 -5.54 -1.12
N ASN A 128 4.62 -5.05 -2.15
CA ASN A 128 4.03 -4.34 -3.29
C ASN A 128 3.07 -3.21 -2.88
N TYR A 129 3.41 -2.51 -1.79
CA TYR A 129 2.62 -1.40 -1.27
C TYR A 129 3.32 -0.08 -1.55
N THR A 130 2.62 0.87 -2.16
CA THR A 130 3.12 2.21 -2.43
C THR A 130 1.99 3.22 -2.24
N ILE A 131 2.27 4.31 -1.52
CA ILE A 131 1.33 5.41 -1.33
C ILE A 131 2.02 6.77 -1.48
N PRO A 132 1.37 7.75 -2.14
CA PRO A 132 1.89 9.10 -2.25
C PRO A 132 1.27 10.08 -1.24
N ARG A 133 2.03 11.11 -0.89
CA ARG A 133 1.56 12.38 -0.30
C ARG A 133 1.96 13.52 -1.22
N GLU A 134 1.01 14.38 -1.57
CA GLU A 134 1.22 15.43 -2.55
C GLU A 134 0.90 16.80 -1.96
N LEU A 135 1.63 17.81 -2.43
CA LEU A 135 1.38 19.22 -2.12
C LEU A 135 1.75 20.11 -3.31
N ILE A 136 1.15 21.29 -3.39
CA ILE A 136 1.48 22.30 -4.39
C ILE A 136 2.38 23.35 -3.73
N TYR A 137 3.52 23.64 -4.38
CA TYR A 137 4.44 24.69 -3.98
C TYR A 137 4.48 25.80 -5.03
N ILE A 138 4.35 27.05 -4.57
CA ILE A 138 4.42 28.26 -5.41
C ILE A 138 5.56 29.14 -4.88
N PRO A 139 6.59 29.44 -5.68
CA PRO A 139 7.64 30.39 -5.32
C PRO A 139 7.07 31.80 -5.04
N GLY A 140 7.65 32.52 -4.08
CA GLY A 140 7.32 33.94 -3.83
C GLY A 140 6.06 34.23 -2.99
N THR A 141 5.13 33.29 -2.79
CA THR A 141 3.97 33.53 -1.91
C THR A 141 4.33 33.35 -0.43
N PRO A 142 3.93 34.25 0.49
CA PRO A 142 4.06 34.00 1.93
C PRO A 142 3.04 32.93 2.33
N THR A 143 3.39 31.65 2.29
CA THR A 143 2.41 30.57 2.50
C THR A 143 2.46 30.03 3.93
N SER A 144 1.32 30.19 4.61
CA SER A 144 0.92 29.47 5.82
C SER A 144 0.90 27.97 5.54
N THR A 145 1.50 27.19 6.43
CA THR A 145 1.54 25.73 6.41
C THR A 145 0.14 25.13 6.17
N PRO A 146 -0.13 24.47 5.03
CA PRO A 146 -1.33 23.66 4.91
C PRO A 146 -1.09 22.34 5.64
N SER A 147 -1.68 22.20 6.82
CA SER A 147 -1.84 20.91 7.50
C SER A 147 -2.91 20.13 6.73
N VAL A 148 -2.51 19.32 5.76
CA VAL A 148 -3.44 18.38 5.10
C VAL A 148 -3.60 17.16 6.00
N THR A 149 -4.49 17.25 7.00
CA THR A 149 -5.06 16.09 7.69
C THR A 149 -6.21 15.54 6.86
N THR A 150 -5.91 14.91 5.72
CA THR A 150 -6.88 13.99 5.13
C THR A 150 -6.80 12.68 5.90
N ASN A 151 -7.59 12.58 6.97
CA ASN A 151 -7.99 11.31 7.57
C ASN A 151 -8.86 10.58 6.54
N LEU A 152 -8.23 9.91 5.57
CA LEU A 152 -8.91 8.90 4.77
C LEU A 152 -8.97 7.63 5.61
N LEU A 153 -9.92 7.61 6.54
CA LEU A 153 -10.27 6.45 7.35
C LEU A 153 -10.71 5.33 6.39
N ARG A 154 -9.78 4.41 6.10
CA ARG A 154 -10.06 3.14 5.42
C ARG A 154 -10.84 2.25 6.40
N LYS A 155 -12.14 2.50 6.55
CA LYS A 155 -13.04 1.57 7.24
C LYS A 155 -13.61 0.61 6.19
N MET A 156 -12.94 -0.52 5.99
CA MET A 156 -13.60 -1.67 5.36
C MET A 156 -14.62 -2.21 6.35
N GLU A 157 -15.90 -2.04 6.05
CA GLU A 157 -17.01 -2.58 6.83
C GLU A 157 -17.12 -4.08 6.53
N ILE A 158 -16.66 -4.93 7.47
CA ILE A 158 -17.01 -6.35 7.46
C ILE A 158 -18.44 -6.44 8.01
N GLN A 159 -19.44 -6.49 7.11
CA GLN A 159 -20.79 -6.87 7.51
C GLN A 159 -20.79 -8.36 7.85
N ALA A 160 -20.93 -8.65 9.14
CA ALA A 160 -21.20 -9.99 9.64
C ALA A 160 -22.58 -10.44 9.14
N ILE A 161 -22.60 -11.46 8.28
CA ILE A 161 -23.82 -12.18 7.95
C ILE A 161 -24.10 -13.15 9.09
N ASN A 162 -25.14 -12.88 9.88
CA ASN A 162 -25.83 -13.93 10.63
C ASN A 162 -27.35 -13.75 10.51
N SER A 163 -27.90 -14.60 9.65
CA SER A 163 -29.09 -15.44 9.83
C SER A 163 -30.50 -14.84 9.89
N SER A 164 -31.36 -15.53 9.11
CA SER A 164 -32.79 -15.87 9.27
C SER A 164 -33.87 -14.97 8.61
N GLU A 165 -34.42 -15.50 7.52
CA GLU A 165 -35.75 -15.27 6.91
C GLU A 165 -36.94 -15.65 7.84
N PRO A 166 -38.21 -15.55 7.41
CA PRO A 166 -38.94 -14.44 6.76
C PRO A 166 -40.27 -14.12 7.50
N ASP A 167 -40.93 -12.99 7.22
CA ASP A 167 -42.31 -12.93 6.68
C ASP A 167 -42.82 -11.48 6.50
N ASN A 168 -43.72 -11.34 5.54
CA ASN A 168 -44.34 -10.19 4.88
C ASN A 168 -45.08 -9.18 5.80
N THR A 169 -45.03 -7.90 5.44
CA THR A 169 -46.23 -7.16 4.94
C THR A 169 -45.87 -5.82 4.32
N ASP A 170 -46.79 -5.37 3.46
CA ASP A 170 -46.64 -4.55 2.27
C ASP A 170 -47.03 -3.07 2.47
N ASN A 171 -46.57 -2.24 1.51
CA ASN A 171 -46.98 -0.90 1.08
C ASN A 171 -46.37 0.37 1.68
N GLY A 172 -45.62 1.09 0.82
CA GLY A 172 -45.84 2.52 0.65
C GLY A 172 -44.64 3.42 0.29
N VAL A 173 -44.47 3.66 -1.02
CA VAL A 173 -43.94 4.90 -1.65
C VAL A 173 -42.41 5.09 -1.70
N THR A 174 -41.83 4.97 -2.91
CA THR A 174 -40.44 5.31 -3.24
C THR A 174 -40.40 6.44 -4.26
N ILE A 175 -39.69 7.52 -3.91
CA ILE A 175 -39.36 8.65 -4.79
C ILE A 175 -38.04 8.33 -5.49
N THR A 176 -38.08 8.31 -6.83
CA THR A 176 -36.95 8.03 -7.72
C THR A 176 -36.07 9.27 -7.90
N THR A 177 -34.78 9.17 -7.55
CA THR A 177 -33.75 10.11 -8.02
C THR A 177 -32.67 9.32 -8.73
N THR A 178 -32.54 9.58 -10.02
CA THR A 178 -31.65 8.95 -10.98
C THR A 178 -30.21 9.46 -10.82
N THR A 179 -29.24 8.56 -10.61
CA THR A 179 -27.82 8.86 -10.83
C THR A 179 -27.19 7.78 -11.69
N THR A 180 -26.87 8.18 -12.91
CA THR A 180 -26.16 7.44 -13.96
C THR A 180 -24.75 7.06 -13.48
N THR A 181 -24.42 5.77 -13.49
CA THR A 181 -23.02 5.29 -13.35
C THR A 181 -22.61 4.62 -14.66
N THR A 182 -21.64 5.24 -15.32
CA THR A 182 -21.01 4.76 -16.56
C THR A 182 -20.12 3.56 -16.25
N THR A 183 -20.42 2.41 -16.84
CA THR A 183 -19.56 1.22 -16.86
C THR A 183 -18.48 1.41 -17.92
N THR A 184 -17.22 1.54 -17.53
CA THR A 184 -16.09 1.41 -18.46
C THR A 184 -15.55 -0.01 -18.35
N THR A 185 -15.90 -0.83 -19.34
CA THR A 185 -15.34 -2.15 -19.61
C THR A 185 -13.93 -1.97 -20.18
N THR A 186 -12.92 -2.57 -19.56
CA THR A 186 -11.61 -2.77 -20.22
C THR A 186 -11.39 -4.25 -20.45
N THR A 187 -11.42 -4.57 -21.74
CA THR A 187 -11.22 -5.87 -22.38
C THR A 187 -9.80 -6.38 -22.17
N THR A 188 -9.64 -7.61 -21.66
CA THR A 188 -8.35 -8.33 -21.73
C THR A 188 -8.39 -9.28 -22.91
N THR A 189 -7.62 -8.92 -23.95
CA THR A 189 -7.40 -9.72 -25.16
C THR A 189 -6.70 -11.03 -24.80
N THR A 190 -7.36 -12.15 -25.10
CA THR A 190 -6.77 -13.48 -25.02
C THR A 190 -6.08 -13.77 -26.36
N THR A 191 -4.75 -13.77 -26.38
CA THR A 191 -3.98 -14.26 -27.53
C THR A 191 -3.60 -15.71 -27.28
N THR A 192 -4.25 -16.62 -28.00
CA THR A 192 -3.91 -18.04 -28.07
C THR A 192 -2.67 -18.22 -28.93
N THR A 193 -1.63 -18.88 -28.43
CA THR A 193 -0.60 -19.48 -29.28
C THR A 193 -0.22 -20.84 -28.70
N THR A 194 -0.34 -21.86 -29.56
CA THR A 194 -0.16 -23.28 -29.26
C THR A 194 1.29 -23.72 -29.48
N THR A 195 1.67 -24.84 -28.82
CA THR A 195 2.88 -25.69 -29.00
C THR A 195 4.14 -25.18 -28.28
N THR A 196 4.89 -25.92 -27.45
CA THR A 196 5.27 -27.34 -27.49
C THR A 196 5.74 -27.82 -26.10
N THR A 197 5.55 -29.11 -25.82
CA THR A 197 5.98 -29.90 -24.65
C THR A 197 7.45 -29.70 -24.24
N THR A 198 7.73 -29.38 -22.98
CA THR A 198 8.93 -29.86 -22.26
C THR A 198 8.67 -29.85 -20.75
N THR A 199 8.93 -30.99 -20.11
CA THR A 199 8.73 -31.27 -18.69
C THR A 199 9.78 -30.55 -17.85
N THR A 200 9.37 -29.57 -17.03
CA THR A 200 10.23 -29.03 -15.97
C THR A 200 9.37 -28.60 -14.78
N THR A 201 9.55 -29.28 -13.65
CA THR A 201 8.91 -28.97 -12.37
C THR A 201 9.32 -27.56 -11.95
N THR A 202 8.39 -26.60 -12.07
CA THR A 202 8.62 -25.21 -11.70
C THR A 202 7.85 -24.94 -10.42
N THR A 203 8.56 -24.76 -9.31
CA THR A 203 7.98 -24.38 -8.02
C THR A 203 7.50 -22.93 -8.13
N THR A 204 6.19 -22.73 -8.29
CA THR A 204 5.58 -21.40 -8.31
C THR A 204 5.44 -20.90 -6.88
N THR A 205 6.43 -20.11 -6.41
CA THR A 205 6.36 -19.43 -5.11
C THR A 205 5.29 -18.33 -5.18
N THR A 206 4.11 -18.61 -4.62
CA THR A 206 3.04 -17.62 -4.48
C THR A 206 3.27 -16.85 -3.19
N ILE A 207 3.49 -15.53 -3.30
CA ILE A 207 3.66 -14.64 -2.13
C ILE A 207 2.30 -14.07 -1.76
N THR A 208 1.85 -14.32 -0.52
CA THR A 208 0.62 -13.73 0.02
C THR A 208 0.96 -12.60 0.98
N THR A 209 0.40 -11.41 0.75
CA THR A 209 0.64 -10.18 1.53
C THR A 209 -0.54 -9.87 2.46
N ILE A 210 -0.29 -9.61 3.75
CA ILE A 210 -1.33 -9.25 4.73
C ILE A 210 -0.96 -8.01 5.54
N THR A 211 -1.88 -7.07 5.67
CA THR A 211 -1.77 -5.95 6.62
C THR A 211 -2.07 -6.40 8.05
N THR A 212 -1.33 -5.86 9.04
CA THR A 212 -1.50 -6.17 10.48
C THR A 212 -2.91 -5.95 11.07
N THR A 213 -3.83 -5.33 10.33
CA THR A 213 -5.22 -5.07 10.74
C THR A 213 -6.23 -6.07 10.20
N THR A 214 -5.81 -7.13 9.50
CA THR A 214 -6.71 -8.02 8.74
C THR A 214 -6.66 -9.47 9.25
N GLU A 215 -7.82 -10.11 9.41
CA GLU A 215 -7.90 -11.57 9.59
C GLU A 215 -7.61 -12.28 8.27
N LEU A 216 -6.80 -13.36 8.30
CA LEU A 216 -6.48 -14.13 7.10
C LEU A 216 -6.97 -15.58 7.20
N LEU A 217 -7.67 -16.01 6.16
CA LEU A 217 -8.03 -17.41 5.92
C LEU A 217 -7.17 -17.95 4.77
N ILE A 218 -6.28 -18.90 5.07
CA ILE A 218 -5.47 -19.57 4.04
C ILE A 218 -6.23 -20.80 3.56
N LEU A 219 -6.82 -20.71 2.37
CA LEU A 219 -7.47 -21.82 1.70
C LEU A 219 -6.40 -22.79 1.16
N LEU A 220 -6.42 -24.02 1.66
CA LEU A 220 -5.61 -25.11 1.13
C LEU A 220 -6.35 -25.70 -0.07
N VAL A 221 -5.98 -25.27 -1.27
CA VAL A 221 -6.52 -25.81 -2.53
C VAL A 221 -5.67 -27.01 -2.93
N LYS A 222 -6.34 -28.10 -3.29
CA LYS A 222 -5.77 -29.33 -3.85
C LYS A 222 -5.62 -29.19 -5.36
#